data_AF-A0A7J6QDH7-F1
#
_entry.id   AF-A0A7J6QDH7-F1
#
_cell.length_a   1.000
_cell.length_b   1.000
_cell.length_c   1.000
_cell.angle_alpha   90.00
_cell.angle_beta   90.00
_cell.angle_gamma   90.00
#
_symmetry.space_group_name_H-M   'P 1'
#
loop_
_entity.id
_entity.type
_entity.pdbx_description
1 polymer ?
#
loop_
_entity_poly.entity_id
_entity_poly.type
_entity_poly.pdbx_seq_one_letter_code
_entity_poly.pdbx_strand_id
1 'polypeptide(L)'
;CILLHLYNIKGWTVPDGCLIPPVPTRENYIHHLADLIHPQQQQQQQSSKCYRDTSVKGIDVGIGGNGIYSLLGSALYGWQMIGTEVSQESIDNVQSIIDNNKDIVNITIKKQEDKMKIFEGCIDLEDTYTFSMCNPPFYENDDNNKDAMMNRNPYKDYGGSTVEMRCQGGELGFLTRMLKESE
;
A
#
# COMPACT_ATOMS: atom_id res chain seq x y z
N CYS A 1 -4.21 -19.15 -3.42
CA CYS A 1 -3.56 -17.85 -3.14
C CYS A 1 -2.73 -17.97 -1.87
N ILE A 2 -1.47 -17.50 -1.85
CA ILE A 2 -0.59 -17.52 -0.65
C ILE A 2 -1.24 -16.77 0.52
N LEU A 3 -1.95 -15.67 0.22
CA LEU A 3 -2.57 -14.85 1.27
C LEU A 3 -3.68 -15.58 2.04
N LEU A 4 -4.44 -16.43 1.36
CA LEU A 4 -5.43 -17.29 2.01
C LEU A 4 -4.75 -18.34 2.91
N HIS A 5 -3.68 -18.96 2.42
CA HIS A 5 -3.03 -20.06 3.13
C HIS A 5 -2.26 -19.61 4.38
N LEU A 6 -1.55 -18.47 4.28
CA LEU A 6 -0.66 -17.99 5.35
C LEU A 6 -1.30 -16.96 6.28
N TYR A 7 -2.19 -16.10 5.75
CA TYR A 7 -2.77 -14.99 6.51
C TYR A 7 -4.30 -15.06 6.61
N ASN A 8 -4.91 -16.14 6.10
CA ASN A 8 -6.37 -16.35 6.09
C ASN A 8 -7.17 -15.24 5.37
N ILE A 9 -6.53 -14.51 4.45
CA ILE A 9 -7.18 -13.47 3.66
C ILE A 9 -7.97 -14.12 2.52
N LYS A 10 -9.29 -13.97 2.58
CA LYS A 10 -10.28 -14.54 1.65
C LYS A 10 -10.56 -13.56 0.52
N GLY A 11 -10.92 -14.10 -0.65
CA GLY A 11 -11.39 -13.29 -1.78
C GLY A 11 -10.35 -12.34 -2.37
N TRP A 12 -9.05 -12.55 -2.10
CA TRP A 12 -8.01 -11.69 -2.67
C TRP A 12 -7.92 -11.86 -4.19
N THR A 13 -8.30 -10.81 -4.90
CA THR A 13 -8.27 -10.67 -6.34
C THR A 13 -7.46 -9.44 -6.72
N VAL A 14 -6.89 -9.43 -7.92
CA VAL A 14 -6.22 -8.26 -8.50
C VAL A 14 -6.93 -7.96 -9.81
N PRO A 15 -7.44 -6.73 -10.03
CA PRO A 15 -8.04 -6.35 -11.29
C PRO A 15 -7.07 -6.51 -12.46
N ASP A 16 -7.60 -6.73 -13.66
CA ASP A 16 -6.78 -6.85 -14.86
C ASP A 16 -5.97 -5.58 -15.08
N GLY A 17 -4.65 -5.73 -15.27
CA GLY A 17 -3.75 -4.62 -15.45
C GLY A 17 -3.34 -3.89 -14.16
N CYS A 18 -3.74 -4.33 -12.97
CA CYS A 18 -3.20 -3.85 -11.69
C CYS A 18 -1.96 -4.64 -11.25
N LEU A 19 -0.98 -3.93 -10.65
CA LEU A 19 0.30 -4.51 -10.29
C LEU A 19 0.12 -5.72 -9.38
N ILE A 20 0.67 -6.87 -9.76
CA ILE A 20 0.67 -8.07 -8.92
C ILE A 20 1.91 -8.03 -8.03
N PRO A 21 1.79 -7.88 -6.70
CA PRO A 21 2.95 -7.76 -5.84
C PRO A 21 3.48 -9.15 -5.44
N PRO A 22 4.81 -9.38 -5.48
CA PRO A 22 5.40 -10.54 -4.81
C PRO A 22 5.21 -10.41 -3.28
N VAL A 23 4.35 -11.24 -2.70
CA VAL A 23 3.95 -11.14 -1.28
C VAL A 23 5.13 -11.07 -0.31
N PRO A 24 6.17 -11.93 -0.39
CA PRO A 24 7.28 -11.90 0.57
C PRO A 24 8.04 -10.57 0.58
N THR A 25 8.20 -9.93 -0.58
CA THR A 25 8.85 -8.62 -0.67
C THR A 25 8.03 -7.53 0.01
N ARG A 26 6.69 -7.60 -0.05
CA ARG A 26 5.80 -6.63 0.59
C ARG A 26 5.73 -6.84 2.10
N GLU A 27 5.71 -8.09 2.53
CA GLU A 27 5.80 -8.49 3.93
C GLU A 27 7.07 -7.96 4.60
N ASN A 28 8.23 -8.00 3.92
CA ASN A 28 9.47 -7.43 4.45
C ASN A 28 9.37 -5.93 4.78
N TYR A 29 8.64 -5.15 3.98
CA TYR A 29 8.44 -3.72 4.27
C TYR A 29 7.58 -3.54 5.54
N ILE A 30 6.53 -4.33 5.70
CA ILE A 30 5.68 -4.32 6.90
C ILE A 30 6.49 -4.73 8.14
N HIS A 31 7.32 -5.78 8.05
CA HIS A 31 8.20 -6.18 9.15
C HIS A 31 9.20 -5.08 9.52
N HIS A 32 9.78 -4.39 8.53
CA HIS A 32 10.69 -3.29 8.78
C HIS A 32 10.00 -2.11 9.50
N LEU A 33 8.76 -1.79 9.13
CA LEU A 33 7.98 -0.78 9.85
C LEU A 33 7.69 -1.23 11.29
N ALA A 34 7.33 -2.50 11.51
CA ALA A 34 7.10 -3.02 12.85
C ALA A 34 8.34 -2.93 13.74
N ASP A 35 9.52 -3.17 13.19
CA ASP A 35 10.81 -3.01 13.85
C ASP A 35 11.07 -1.56 14.29
N LEU A 36 10.71 -0.58 13.45
CA LEU A 36 10.85 0.84 13.76
C LEU A 36 9.86 1.31 14.84
N ILE A 37 8.63 0.78 14.81
CA ILE A 37 7.56 1.14 15.76
C ILE A 37 7.79 0.47 17.13
N HIS A 38 8.33 -0.75 17.14
CA HIS A 38 8.53 -1.56 18.34
C HIS A 38 9.98 -2.06 18.50
N PRO A 39 10.98 -1.16 18.63
CA PRO A 39 12.39 -1.54 18.66
C PRO A 39 12.74 -2.46 19.84
N GLN A 40 12.00 -2.36 20.95
CA GLN A 40 12.22 -3.18 22.14
C GLN A 40 11.68 -4.61 22.01
N GLN A 41 10.72 -4.84 21.11
CA GLN A 41 10.13 -6.18 20.89
C GLN A 41 11.05 -7.10 20.07
N GLN A 42 12.07 -6.55 19.41
CA GLN A 42 13.12 -7.32 18.71
C GLN A 42 13.86 -8.29 19.65
N GLN A 43 13.95 -7.96 20.94
CA GLN A 43 14.70 -8.73 21.93
C GLN A 43 13.86 -9.86 22.58
N GLN A 44 12.54 -9.87 22.37
CA GLN A 44 11.61 -10.80 23.05
C GLN A 44 11.04 -11.90 22.13
N GLN A 45 11.62 -12.10 20.94
CA GLN A 45 11.19 -13.12 19.96
C GLN A 45 11.48 -14.56 20.44
N GLN A 46 10.73 -15.03 21.44
CA GLN A 46 10.63 -16.45 21.81
C GLN A 46 9.33 -17.10 21.33
N SER A 47 8.40 -16.32 20.75
CA SER A 47 7.16 -16.83 20.19
C SER A 47 7.11 -16.64 18.67
N SER A 48 6.58 -17.63 17.96
CA SER A 48 6.41 -17.65 16.50
C SER A 48 5.27 -16.77 15.98
N LYS A 49 4.61 -15.98 16.84
CA LYS A 49 3.49 -15.11 16.47
C LYS A 49 3.91 -13.64 16.56
N CYS A 50 3.61 -12.86 15.52
CA CYS A 50 3.84 -11.41 15.52
C CYS A 50 3.10 -10.75 16.70
N TYR A 51 3.76 -9.78 17.34
CA TYR A 51 3.11 -8.88 18.28
C TYR A 51 1.98 -8.13 17.57
N ARG A 52 0.79 -8.08 18.18
CA ARG A 52 -0.34 -7.33 17.62
C ARG A 52 -0.56 -6.07 18.44
N ASP A 53 -0.60 -4.92 17.78
CA ASP A 53 -0.86 -3.61 18.36
C ASP A 53 -1.95 -2.89 17.58
N THR A 54 -3.13 -2.80 18.17
CA THR A 54 -4.27 -2.11 17.57
C THR A 54 -4.26 -0.60 17.80
N SER A 55 -3.26 -0.06 18.53
CA SER A 55 -3.10 1.38 18.71
C SER A 55 -2.35 2.05 17.56
N VAL A 56 -1.59 1.27 16.78
CA VAL A 56 -0.86 1.74 15.61
C VAL A 56 -1.84 2.10 14.50
N LYS A 57 -1.72 3.34 14.01
CA LYS A 57 -2.48 3.88 12.88
C LYS A 57 -1.55 4.18 11.72
N GLY A 58 -1.69 3.47 10.60
CA GLY A 58 -0.85 3.62 9.41
C GLY A 58 -1.60 4.20 8.22
N ILE A 59 -0.90 4.96 7.38
CA ILE A 59 -1.41 5.42 6.08
C ILE A 59 -0.67 4.69 4.96
N ASP A 60 -1.42 4.08 4.03
CA ASP A 60 -0.93 3.42 2.82
C ASP A 60 -1.32 4.27 1.60
N VAL A 61 -0.38 5.06 1.09
CA VAL A 61 -0.61 5.99 -0.02
C VAL A 61 -0.51 5.27 -1.36
N GLY A 62 -1.60 5.26 -2.12
CA GLY A 62 -1.70 4.45 -3.33
C GLY A 62 -1.81 2.97 -2.97
N ILE A 63 -2.86 2.62 -2.22
CA ILE A 63 -3.16 1.25 -1.78
C ILE A 63 -3.25 0.26 -2.96
N GLY A 64 -3.49 0.75 -4.17
CA GLY A 64 -3.51 0.00 -5.41
C GLY A 64 -4.70 -0.95 -5.51
N GLY A 65 -4.79 -1.67 -6.62
CA GLY A 65 -5.89 -2.62 -6.84
C GLY A 65 -5.91 -3.83 -5.90
N ASN A 66 -4.83 -4.08 -5.14
CA ASN A 66 -4.65 -5.31 -4.37
C ASN A 66 -4.60 -5.13 -2.84
N GLY A 67 -4.41 -3.90 -2.36
CA GLY A 67 -4.35 -3.56 -0.93
C GLY A 67 -3.30 -4.28 -0.09
N ILE A 68 -2.23 -4.78 -0.71
CA ILE A 68 -1.33 -5.75 -0.08
C ILE A 68 -0.72 -5.26 1.23
N TYR A 69 -0.26 -4.00 1.30
CA TYR A 69 0.39 -3.49 2.51
C TYR A 69 -0.60 -3.31 3.65
N SER A 70 -1.74 -2.67 3.38
CA SER A 70 -2.82 -2.52 4.35
C SER A 70 -3.35 -3.86 4.87
N LEU A 71 -3.54 -4.84 3.98
CA LEU A 71 -3.95 -6.20 4.34
C LEU A 71 -2.93 -6.89 5.23
N LEU A 72 -1.65 -6.87 4.86
CA LEU A 72 -0.58 -7.51 5.62
C LEU A 72 -0.37 -6.84 6.98
N GLY A 73 -0.29 -5.50 7.04
CA GLY A 73 -0.13 -4.75 8.29
C GLY A 73 -1.25 -5.04 9.29
N SER A 74 -2.49 -5.04 8.81
CA SER A 74 -3.63 -5.33 9.67
C SER A 74 -3.73 -6.82 10.05
N ALA A 75 -3.50 -7.74 9.12
CA ALA A 75 -3.59 -9.18 9.38
C ALA A 75 -2.46 -9.68 10.29
N LEU A 76 -1.23 -9.19 10.13
CA LEU A 76 -0.06 -9.63 10.90
C LEU A 76 0.01 -8.93 12.26
N TYR A 77 -0.08 -7.60 12.27
CA TYR A 77 0.21 -6.77 13.43
C TYR A 77 -1.03 -6.12 14.03
N GLY A 78 -2.22 -6.32 13.47
CA GLY A 78 -3.45 -5.72 14.00
C GLY A 78 -3.55 -4.21 13.83
N TRP A 79 -2.69 -3.61 12.97
CA TRP A 79 -2.69 -2.18 12.71
C TRP A 79 -4.02 -1.71 12.13
N GLN A 80 -4.38 -0.47 12.47
CA GLN A 80 -5.47 0.27 11.83
C GLN A 80 -4.90 0.98 10.60
N MET A 81 -5.35 0.60 9.40
CA MET A 81 -4.79 1.15 8.16
C MET A 81 -5.79 2.07 7.47
N ILE A 82 -5.29 3.19 6.96
CA ILE A 82 -6.01 4.04 6.00
C ILE A 82 -5.31 3.92 4.65
N GLY A 83 -6.01 3.39 3.65
CA GLY A 83 -5.54 3.37 2.27
C GLY A 83 -6.04 4.58 1.50
N THR A 84 -5.17 5.29 0.79
CA THR A 84 -5.59 6.33 -0.17
C THR A 84 -5.46 5.85 -1.59
N GLU A 85 -6.40 6.22 -2.46
CA GLU A 85 -6.40 5.77 -3.85
C GLU A 85 -7.13 6.74 -4.78
N VAL A 86 -6.62 6.89 -6.00
CA VAL A 86 -7.20 7.75 -7.04
C VAL A 86 -8.07 6.95 -8.02
N SER A 87 -7.85 5.63 -8.15
CA SER A 87 -8.62 4.75 -9.03
C SER A 87 -9.88 4.20 -8.33
N GLN A 88 -11.06 4.43 -8.91
CA GLN A 88 -12.30 3.88 -8.33
C GLN A 88 -12.34 2.35 -8.42
N GLU A 89 -11.85 1.79 -9.52
CA GLU A 89 -11.76 0.34 -9.72
C GLU A 89 -10.90 -0.34 -8.65
N SER A 90 -9.75 0.28 -8.32
CA SER A 90 -8.87 -0.21 -7.26
C SER A 90 -9.56 -0.17 -5.89
N ILE A 91 -10.28 0.93 -5.60
CA ILE A 91 -11.06 1.08 -4.36
C ILE A 91 -12.12 -0.01 -4.27
N ASP A 92 -12.91 -0.20 -5.32
CA ASP A 92 -14.02 -1.16 -5.33
C ASP A 92 -13.51 -2.60 -5.12
N ASN A 93 -12.39 -2.96 -5.76
CA ASN A 93 -11.80 -4.29 -5.57
C ASN A 93 -11.26 -4.47 -4.14
N VAL A 94 -10.48 -3.53 -3.61
CA VAL A 94 -9.95 -3.66 -2.25
C VAL A 94 -11.06 -3.62 -1.20
N GLN A 95 -12.12 -2.82 -1.41
CA GLN A 95 -13.28 -2.80 -0.53
C GLN A 95 -13.98 -4.15 -0.49
N SER A 96 -14.15 -4.82 -1.64
CA SER A 96 -14.67 -6.20 -1.71
C SER A 96 -13.80 -7.18 -0.92
N ILE A 97 -12.47 -7.04 -0.98
CA ILE A 97 -11.55 -7.86 -0.18
C ILE A 97 -11.73 -7.57 1.32
N ILE A 98 -11.79 -6.31 1.72
CA ILE A 98 -12.03 -5.92 3.13
C ILE A 98 -13.35 -6.49 3.63
N ASP A 99 -14.41 -6.42 2.81
CA ASP A 99 -15.73 -6.90 3.19
C ASP A 99 -15.76 -8.42 3.47
N ASN A 100 -14.91 -9.18 2.80
CA ASN A 100 -14.75 -10.61 3.02
C ASN A 100 -13.87 -10.98 4.23
N ASN A 101 -13.25 -9.98 4.89
CA ASN A 101 -12.23 -10.19 5.94
C ASN A 101 -12.40 -9.25 7.15
N LYS A 102 -13.61 -8.72 7.42
CA LYS A 102 -13.88 -7.75 8.51
C LYS A 102 -13.47 -8.22 9.90
N ASP A 103 -13.41 -9.54 10.09
CA ASP A 103 -12.99 -10.24 11.30
C ASP A 103 -11.46 -10.30 11.49
N ILE A 104 -10.68 -9.97 10.44
CA ILE A 104 -9.23 -10.13 10.40
C ILE A 104 -8.53 -8.78 10.22
N VAL A 105 -9.12 -7.88 9.42
CA VAL A 105 -8.50 -6.62 9.02
C VAL A 105 -9.33 -5.41 9.47
N ASN A 106 -8.62 -4.33 9.81
CA ASN A 106 -9.15 -3.02 10.15
C ASN A 106 -8.56 -1.99 9.18
N ILE A 107 -9.24 -1.81 8.05
CA ILE A 107 -8.78 -0.98 6.94
C ILE A 107 -9.93 -0.07 6.51
N THR A 108 -9.64 1.22 6.34
CA THR A 108 -10.55 2.19 5.74
C THR A 108 -9.91 2.73 4.46
N ILE A 109 -10.66 2.78 3.37
CA ILE A 109 -10.18 3.37 2.11
C ILE A 109 -10.75 4.77 1.96
N LYS A 110 -9.90 5.72 1.57
CA LYS A 110 -10.30 7.10 1.25
C LYS A 110 -9.92 7.44 -0.18
N LYS A 111 -10.91 7.93 -0.93
CA LYS A 111 -10.70 8.43 -2.29
C LYS A 111 -9.86 9.69 -2.26
N GLN A 112 -8.80 9.73 -3.06
CA GLN A 112 -8.08 10.96 -3.38
C GLN A 112 -8.56 11.44 -4.75
N GLU A 113 -9.24 12.59 -4.78
CA GLU A 113 -9.81 13.15 -6.01
C GLU A 113 -8.75 13.86 -6.86
N ASP A 114 -7.75 14.47 -6.21
CA ASP A 114 -6.67 15.16 -6.89
C ASP A 114 -5.39 14.31 -6.90
N LYS A 115 -5.01 13.84 -8.10
CA LYS A 115 -3.78 13.04 -8.32
C LYS A 115 -2.49 13.80 -7.99
N MET A 116 -2.56 15.11 -7.84
CA MET A 116 -1.44 15.96 -7.44
C MET A 116 -1.37 16.16 -5.92
N LYS A 117 -2.35 15.66 -5.16
CA LYS A 117 -2.36 15.66 -3.70
C LYS A 117 -2.04 14.27 -3.15
N ILE A 118 -1.39 14.22 -2.00
CA ILE A 118 -1.01 12.98 -1.33
C ILE A 118 -1.87 12.75 -0.09
N PHE A 119 -1.90 13.71 0.82
CA PHE A 119 -2.65 13.66 2.07
C PHE A 119 -3.80 14.67 2.09
N GLU A 120 -3.59 15.85 1.51
CA GLU A 120 -4.62 16.90 1.51
C GLU A 120 -5.91 16.42 0.84
N GLY A 121 -7.05 16.67 1.49
CA GLY A 121 -8.38 16.33 0.99
C GLY A 121 -8.86 14.91 1.32
N CYS A 122 -7.97 14.00 1.72
CA CYS A 122 -8.36 12.64 2.13
C CYS A 122 -7.89 12.28 3.54
N ILE A 123 -6.78 12.83 4.03
CA ILE A 123 -6.33 12.64 5.41
C ILE A 123 -6.71 13.85 6.25
N ASP A 124 -7.21 13.60 7.45
CA ASP A 124 -7.57 14.65 8.40
C ASP A 124 -6.31 15.15 9.11
N LEU A 125 -6.09 16.46 9.10
CA LEU A 125 -4.92 17.10 9.71
C LEU A 125 -5.02 17.16 11.24
N GLU A 126 -6.22 16.97 11.81
CA GLU A 126 -6.40 16.88 13.26
C GLU A 126 -6.10 15.48 13.82
N ASP A 127 -6.01 14.46 12.96
CA ASP A 127 -5.67 13.11 13.34
C ASP A 127 -4.16 12.90 13.47
N THR A 128 -3.76 12.02 14.39
CA THR A 128 -2.37 11.56 14.50
C THR A 128 -2.23 10.13 13.99
N TYR A 129 -1.16 9.91 13.22
CA TYR A 129 -0.82 8.63 12.61
C TYR A 129 0.60 8.23 13.01
N THR A 130 0.82 6.93 13.20
CA THR A 130 2.12 6.37 13.59
C THR A 130 3.10 6.38 12.43
N PHE A 131 2.63 6.12 11.20
CA PHE A 131 3.45 6.14 10.00
C PHE A 131 2.60 6.41 8.76
N SER A 132 3.28 6.84 7.69
CA SER A 132 2.79 6.73 6.33
C SER A 132 3.78 5.88 5.52
N MET A 133 3.26 5.16 4.53
CA MET A 133 4.05 4.36 3.60
C MET A 133 3.51 4.52 2.19
N CYS A 134 4.35 4.25 1.20
CA CYS A 134 3.97 4.22 -0.19
C CYS A 134 4.90 3.30 -0.98
N ASN A 135 4.40 2.79 -2.11
CA ASN A 135 5.24 2.25 -3.18
C ASN A 135 5.05 3.16 -4.39
N PRO A 136 5.88 4.21 -4.54
CA PRO A 136 5.60 5.31 -5.44
C PRO A 136 5.60 4.87 -6.91
N PRO A 137 4.85 5.56 -7.78
CA PRO A 137 4.89 5.32 -9.21
C PRO A 137 6.29 5.65 -9.77
N PHE A 138 6.84 4.73 -10.57
CA PHE A 138 8.25 4.73 -10.95
C PHE A 138 8.62 5.68 -12.09
N TYR A 139 7.66 6.06 -12.95
CA TYR A 139 7.95 6.71 -14.23
C TYR A 139 7.28 8.07 -14.38
N GLU A 140 7.90 8.93 -15.18
CA GLU A 140 7.30 10.19 -15.60
C GLU A 140 6.29 9.96 -16.73
N ASN A 141 5.30 10.86 -16.83
CA ASN A 141 4.36 10.92 -17.96
C ASN A 141 5.06 11.39 -19.25
N ASP A 142 6.04 10.64 -19.77
CA ASP A 142 6.61 10.93 -21.08
C ASP A 142 5.94 10.04 -22.15
N ASP A 143 5.20 10.69 -23.06
CA ASP A 143 4.52 10.03 -24.16
C ASP A 143 5.49 9.59 -25.27
N ASN A 144 6.72 10.12 -25.29
CA ASN A 144 7.69 9.90 -26.35
C ASN A 144 8.49 8.58 -26.23
N ASN A 145 8.32 7.82 -25.14
CA ASN A 145 9.16 6.65 -24.85
C ASN A 145 8.39 5.40 -24.42
N LYS A 146 7.15 5.24 -24.93
CA LYS A 146 6.29 4.07 -24.65
C LYS A 146 6.99 2.73 -24.97
N ASP A 147 7.79 2.69 -26.04
CA ASP A 147 8.40 1.44 -26.53
C ASP A 147 9.81 1.14 -25.98
N ALA A 148 10.60 2.15 -25.61
CA ALA A 148 11.99 1.91 -25.20
C ALA A 148 12.12 1.41 -23.75
N MET A 149 11.13 1.68 -22.89
CA MET A 149 11.20 1.38 -21.45
C MET A 149 10.40 0.15 -21.02
N MET A 150 9.32 -0.21 -21.73
CA MET A 150 8.70 -1.54 -21.56
C MET A 150 9.76 -2.63 -21.75
N ASN A 151 10.70 -2.45 -22.69
CA ASN A 151 11.77 -3.39 -23.01
C ASN A 151 12.95 -3.48 -22.01
N ARG A 152 13.03 -2.62 -20.99
CA ARG A 152 14.14 -2.64 -20.00
C ARG A 152 13.75 -3.12 -18.61
N ASN A 153 12.48 -3.42 -18.37
CA ASN A 153 12.04 -3.96 -17.10
C ASN A 153 12.03 -5.50 -17.17
N PRO A 154 12.87 -6.23 -16.41
CA PRO A 154 12.76 -7.69 -16.30
C PRO A 154 11.46 -8.13 -15.60
N TYR A 155 10.67 -7.19 -15.05
CA TYR A 155 9.36 -7.39 -14.44
C TYR A 155 8.18 -7.09 -15.39
N LYS A 156 8.35 -7.27 -16.70
CA LYS A 156 7.31 -7.07 -17.74
C LYS A 156 5.97 -7.78 -17.45
N ASP A 157 6.00 -8.88 -16.69
CA ASP A 157 4.83 -9.75 -16.49
C ASP A 157 3.97 -9.38 -15.26
N TYR A 158 4.27 -8.29 -14.56
CA TYR A 158 3.55 -7.93 -13.31
C TYR A 158 2.38 -6.99 -13.51
N GLY A 159 2.07 -6.62 -14.77
CA GLY A 159 0.85 -5.90 -15.18
C GLY A 159 0.48 -4.72 -14.30
N GLY A 160 1.06 -3.54 -14.47
CA GLY A 160 0.63 -2.32 -13.76
C GLY A 160 -0.12 -1.37 -14.69
N SER A 161 -1.13 -0.67 -14.16
CA SER A 161 -1.89 0.31 -14.95
C SER A 161 -0.99 1.52 -15.19
N THR A 162 -1.25 2.29 -16.26
CA THR A 162 -0.47 3.52 -16.52
C THR A 162 -0.51 4.49 -15.33
N VAL A 163 -1.55 4.42 -14.50
CA VAL A 163 -1.75 5.26 -13.32
C VAL A 163 -0.92 4.77 -12.11
N GLU A 164 -0.78 3.45 -11.92
CA GLU A 164 0.06 2.89 -10.83
C GLU A 164 1.57 3.02 -11.12
N MET A 165 1.94 3.17 -12.39
CA MET A 165 3.35 3.23 -12.80
C MET A 165 3.84 4.65 -13.12
N ARG A 166 2.95 5.62 -13.36
CA ARG A 166 3.35 6.96 -13.81
C ARG A 166 2.73 8.08 -12.99
N CYS A 167 3.51 9.13 -12.77
CA CYS A 167 2.99 10.39 -12.26
C CYS A 167 3.77 11.59 -12.82
N GLN A 168 3.20 12.79 -12.65
CA GLN A 168 3.87 14.02 -13.07
C GLN A 168 5.14 14.25 -12.22
N GLY A 169 6.27 14.43 -12.91
CA GLY A 169 7.60 14.56 -12.29
C GLY A 169 8.21 13.24 -11.79
N GLY A 170 7.59 12.09 -12.14
CA GLY A 170 8.05 10.76 -11.74
C GLY A 170 8.15 10.58 -10.22
N GLU A 171 8.90 9.56 -9.80
CA GLU A 171 9.10 9.23 -8.38
C GLU A 171 9.60 10.43 -7.56
N LEU A 172 10.56 11.21 -8.10
CA LEU A 172 11.10 12.38 -7.40
C LEU A 172 10.02 13.46 -7.17
N GLY A 173 9.20 13.74 -8.17
CA GLY A 173 8.10 14.68 -8.06
C GLY A 173 7.06 14.22 -7.03
N PHE A 174 6.76 12.92 -7.01
CA PHE A 174 5.84 12.31 -6.04
C PHE A 174 6.35 12.46 -4.61
N LEU A 175 7.58 12.03 -4.35
CA LEU A 175 8.19 12.12 -3.01
C LEU A 175 8.34 13.58 -2.54
N THR A 176 8.63 14.50 -3.46
CA THR A 176 8.71 15.94 -3.14
C THR A 176 7.36 16.49 -2.69
N ARG A 177 6.25 16.08 -3.31
CA ARG A 177 4.90 16.47 -2.90
C ARG A 177 4.53 15.86 -1.56
N MET A 178 4.81 14.57 -1.37
CA MET A 178 4.57 13.86 -0.11
C MET A 178 5.29 14.56 1.05
N LEU A 179 6.57 14.92 0.87
CA LEU A 179 7.34 15.66 1.89
C LEU A 179 6.67 16.99 2.23
N LYS A 180 6.28 17.78 1.22
CA LYS A 180 5.65 19.09 1.42
C LYS A 180 4.29 19.02 2.13
N GLU A 181 3.51 17.97 1.88
CA GLU A 181 2.21 17.77 2.53
C GLU A 181 2.34 17.06 3.90
N SER A 182 3.55 16.66 4.30
CA SER A 182 3.81 16.05 5.62
C SER A 182 4.37 17.03 6.66
N GLU A 183 4.62 18.29 6.27
CA GLU A 183 5.05 19.37 7.17
C GLU A 183 3.85 19.95 7.94
#